data_AF-A0A2V7ADT1-F1
#
_entry.id   AF-A0A2V7ADT1-F1
#
_cell.length_a   1.000
_cell.length_b   1.000
_cell.length_c   1.000
_cell.angle_alpha   90.00
_cell.angle_beta   90.00
_cell.angle_gamma   90.00
#
_symmetry.space_group_name_H-M   'P 1'
#
loop_
_entity.id
_entity.type
_entity.pdbx_description
1 polymer ?
#
loop_
_entity_poly.entity_id
_entity_poly.type
_entity_poly.pdbx_seq_one_letter_code
_entity_poly.pdbx_strand_id
1 'polypeptide(L)'
;MIASAKLRLTLGLVMASLMLLTATSLTAQEVLTNESVVALKKAGLSDPLILTKIRTSPAKFDVSTKGLIALKSAGLSDQIIEAMVGHPGTPASASAAPAVTAALPPPAAQTTQRDSIYHLIGGKYVELRAAVSSIETNVAFFASSSELVLKGKKAQYRVSDKQPVFYSAWPPNEAPLVRLKQGDDHDDRNLKIGSGGFHPFGGTQKMGVRSQDTIDVDSEKDARGLFKLTPKQPLSSGEYGFIVTMGFAAGASGKVFDFGVD
;
A
#
# COMPACT_ATOMS: atom_id res chain seq x y z
N MET A 1 -19.29 44.53 -55.85
CA MET A 1 -19.82 43.20 -55.45
C MET A 1 -18.74 42.10 -55.33
N ILE A 2 -17.45 42.44 -55.16
CA ILE A 2 -16.34 41.46 -55.14
C ILE A 2 -15.77 41.20 -53.72
N ALA A 3 -16.04 42.09 -52.76
CA ALA A 3 -15.53 41.98 -51.38
C ALA A 3 -16.27 40.95 -50.51
N SER A 4 -17.56 40.71 -50.78
CA SER A 4 -18.41 39.80 -50.00
C SER A 4 -18.19 38.31 -50.31
N ALA A 5 -17.53 37.96 -51.42
CA ALA A 5 -17.15 36.59 -51.75
C ALA A 5 -15.85 36.15 -51.05
N LYS A 6 -14.87 37.06 -50.93
CA LYS A 6 -13.58 36.78 -50.28
C LYS A 6 -13.71 36.56 -48.77
N LEU A 7 -14.64 37.28 -48.12
CA LEU A 7 -14.94 37.12 -46.70
C LEU A 7 -15.64 35.80 -46.37
N ARG A 8 -16.46 35.27 -47.30
CA ARG A 8 -17.10 33.95 -47.16
C ARG A 8 -16.11 32.80 -47.36
N LEU A 9 -15.10 33.00 -48.22
CA LEU A 9 -14.05 32.02 -48.48
C LEU A 9 -13.02 31.94 -47.34
N THR A 10 -12.64 33.08 -46.74
CA THR A 10 -11.77 33.09 -45.54
C THR A 10 -12.49 32.58 -44.29
N LEU A 11 -13.79 32.82 -44.15
CA LEU A 11 -14.57 32.27 -43.04
C LEU A 11 -14.78 30.74 -43.16
N GLY A 12 -14.85 30.20 -44.38
CA GLY A 12 -14.86 28.76 -44.63
C GLY A 12 -13.51 28.07 -44.31
N LEU A 13 -12.39 28.76 -44.51
CA LEU A 13 -11.05 28.20 -44.25
C LEU A 13 -10.62 28.29 -42.76
N VAL A 14 -11.21 29.21 -41.99
CA VAL A 14 -11.03 29.25 -40.52
C VAL A 14 -11.96 28.25 -39.82
N MET A 15 -13.12 27.92 -40.39
CA MET A 15 -14.00 26.86 -39.88
C MET A 15 -13.51 25.44 -40.20
N ALA A 16 -12.69 25.26 -41.24
CA ALA A 16 -12.07 23.97 -41.56
C ALA A 16 -10.78 23.69 -40.76
N SER A 17 -10.18 24.69 -40.12
CA SER A 17 -9.01 24.54 -39.25
C SER A 17 -9.35 24.44 -37.75
N LEU A 18 -10.61 24.69 -37.37
CA LEU A 18 -11.15 24.43 -36.03
C LEU A 18 -11.86 23.06 -35.91
N MET A 19 -11.96 22.33 -37.02
CA MET A 19 -12.46 20.95 -37.08
C MET A 19 -11.34 19.90 -37.15
N LEU A 20 -10.13 20.23 -36.70
CA LEU A 20 -9.13 19.22 -36.34
C LEU A 20 -9.41 18.70 -34.93
N LEU A 21 -10.55 18.04 -34.84
CA LEU A 21 -10.78 16.80 -34.12
C LEU A 21 -9.76 16.52 -33.01
N THR A 22 -10.04 17.13 -31.87
CA THR A 22 -10.10 16.48 -30.56
C THR A 22 -10.29 14.96 -30.66
N ALA A 23 -9.19 14.24 -30.86
CA ALA A 23 -9.08 12.81 -30.61
C ALA A 23 -8.16 12.62 -29.40
N THR A 24 -8.50 13.26 -28.29
CA THR A 24 -8.22 12.67 -26.99
C THR A 24 -9.04 11.38 -26.95
N SER A 25 -8.42 10.28 -27.39
CA SER A 25 -8.84 8.94 -27.01
C SER A 25 -8.83 8.90 -25.50
N LEU A 26 -9.95 9.24 -24.87
CA LEU A 26 -10.31 8.70 -23.57
C LEU A 26 -10.35 7.20 -23.82
N THR A 27 -9.25 6.52 -23.56
CA THR A 27 -9.29 5.11 -23.22
C THR A 27 -10.22 5.05 -22.01
N ALA A 28 -11.49 4.72 -22.27
CA ALA A 28 -12.42 4.30 -21.24
C ALA A 28 -11.73 3.12 -20.57
N GLN A 29 -11.06 3.41 -19.48
CA GLN A 29 -10.34 2.45 -18.69
C GLN A 29 -11.39 1.45 -18.24
N GLU A 30 -11.39 0.26 -18.84
CA GLU A 30 -12.39 -0.76 -18.58
C GLU A 30 -12.31 -1.12 -17.10
N VAL A 31 -13.27 -0.62 -16.32
CA VAL A 31 -13.27 -0.81 -14.87
C VAL A 31 -13.72 -2.23 -14.60
N LEU A 32 -12.83 -3.03 -14.02
CA LEU A 32 -13.15 -4.41 -13.68
C LEU A 32 -14.24 -4.44 -12.59
N THR A 33 -15.39 -5.05 -12.87
CA THR A 33 -16.47 -5.31 -11.91
C THR A 33 -16.54 -6.80 -11.54
N ASN A 34 -17.26 -7.14 -10.48
CA ASN A 34 -17.53 -8.54 -10.10
C ASN A 34 -18.07 -9.37 -11.28
N GLU A 35 -18.99 -8.78 -12.05
CA GLU A 35 -19.61 -9.40 -13.22
C GLU A 35 -18.60 -9.67 -14.33
N SER A 36 -17.68 -8.72 -14.57
CA SER A 36 -16.62 -8.90 -15.57
C SER A 36 -15.65 -10.03 -15.19
N VAL A 37 -15.31 -10.17 -13.90
CA VAL A 37 -14.43 -11.25 -13.43
C VAL A 37 -15.09 -12.62 -13.60
N VAL A 38 -16.39 -12.71 -13.28
CA VAL A 38 -17.19 -13.92 -13.54
C VAL A 38 -17.27 -14.22 -15.04
N ALA A 39 -17.42 -13.20 -15.89
CA ALA A 39 -17.43 -13.36 -17.34
C ALA A 39 -16.07 -13.86 -17.88
N LEU A 40 -14.94 -13.34 -17.39
CA LEU A 40 -13.60 -13.79 -17.76
C LEU A 40 -13.37 -15.26 -17.36
N LYS A 41 -13.86 -15.67 -16.19
CA LYS A 41 -13.80 -17.08 -15.77
C LYS A 41 -14.65 -17.97 -16.67
N LYS A 42 -15.88 -17.55 -17.00
CA LYS A 42 -16.78 -18.28 -17.91
C LYS A 42 -16.26 -18.32 -19.36
N ALA A 43 -15.49 -17.32 -19.77
CA ALA A 43 -14.78 -17.30 -21.05
C ALA A 43 -13.57 -18.24 -21.09
N GLY A 44 -13.26 -18.96 -20.00
CA GLY A 44 -12.21 -19.96 -19.96
C GLY A 44 -10.82 -19.40 -19.70
N LEU A 45 -10.70 -18.14 -19.25
CA LEU A 45 -9.40 -17.61 -18.86
C LEU A 45 -8.88 -18.31 -17.62
N SER A 46 -7.57 -18.56 -17.61
CA SER A 46 -6.89 -19.19 -16.49
C SER A 46 -6.85 -18.27 -15.27
N ASP A 47 -6.95 -18.85 -14.08
CA ASP A 47 -6.94 -18.12 -12.81
C ASP A 47 -5.74 -17.17 -12.66
N PRO A 48 -4.50 -17.53 -13.06
CA PRO A 48 -3.35 -16.61 -13.02
C PRO A 48 -3.52 -15.37 -13.90
N LEU A 49 -4.21 -15.51 -15.04
CA LEU A 49 -4.43 -14.42 -15.98
C LEU A 49 -5.50 -13.46 -15.44
N ILE A 50 -6.56 -14.00 -14.84
CA ILE A 50 -7.59 -13.21 -14.14
C ILE A 50 -6.98 -12.46 -12.96
N LEU A 51 -6.13 -13.11 -12.17
CA LEU A 51 -5.38 -12.48 -11.06
C LEU A 51 -4.50 -11.32 -11.54
N THR A 52 -3.78 -11.50 -12.64
CA THR A 52 -2.94 -10.46 -13.23
C THR A 52 -3.78 -9.29 -13.73
N LYS A 53 -4.91 -9.57 -14.39
CA LYS A 53 -5.85 -8.55 -14.87
C LYS A 53 -6.45 -7.74 -13.72
N ILE A 54 -6.84 -8.41 -12.64
CA ILE A 54 -7.30 -7.78 -11.39
C ILE A 54 -6.24 -6.84 -10.84
N ARG A 55 -4.99 -7.28 -10.72
CA ARG A 55 -3.90 -6.45 -10.14
C ARG A 55 -3.48 -5.25 -10.98
N THR A 56 -3.70 -5.32 -12.29
CA THR A 56 -3.18 -4.33 -13.26
C THR A 56 -4.25 -3.39 -13.81
N SER A 57 -5.53 -3.75 -13.64
CA SER A 57 -6.67 -2.96 -14.15
C SER A 57 -7.37 -2.28 -12.98
N PRO A 58 -7.79 -1.01 -13.10
CA PRO A 58 -8.58 -0.39 -12.07
C PRO A 58 -9.93 -1.10 -11.98
N ALA A 59 -10.28 -1.49 -10.76
CA ALA A 59 -11.45 -2.27 -10.50
C ALA A 59 -12.36 -1.60 -9.46
N LYS A 60 -13.66 -1.91 -9.57
CA LYS A 60 -14.69 -1.56 -8.61
C LYS A 60 -15.40 -2.85 -8.21
N PHE A 61 -14.84 -3.51 -7.20
CA PHE A 61 -15.40 -4.74 -6.67
C PHE A 61 -16.35 -4.49 -5.51
N ASP A 62 -17.47 -5.22 -5.49
CA ASP A 62 -18.33 -5.37 -4.33
C ASP A 62 -17.79 -6.52 -3.46
N VAL A 63 -17.12 -6.15 -2.37
CA VAL A 63 -16.54 -7.06 -1.37
C VAL A 63 -17.43 -7.20 -0.13
N SER A 64 -18.70 -6.79 -0.21
CA SER A 64 -19.67 -7.03 0.87
C SER A 64 -19.93 -8.52 1.05
N THR A 65 -20.44 -8.93 2.21
CA THR A 65 -20.80 -10.33 2.50
C THR A 65 -21.68 -10.94 1.41
N LYS A 66 -22.62 -10.15 0.87
CA LYS A 66 -23.50 -10.58 -0.24
C LYS A 66 -22.73 -10.73 -1.56
N GLY A 67 -21.80 -9.81 -1.84
CA GLY A 67 -20.91 -9.87 -3.01
C GLY A 67 -19.98 -11.08 -2.99
N LEU A 68 -19.35 -11.38 -1.85
CA LEU A 68 -18.45 -12.53 -1.69
C LEU A 68 -19.17 -13.87 -1.84
N ILE A 69 -20.39 -13.98 -1.31
CA ILE A 69 -21.23 -15.18 -1.51
C ILE A 69 -21.54 -15.36 -2.99
N ALA A 70 -21.94 -14.30 -3.70
CA ALA A 70 -22.23 -14.36 -5.13
C ALA A 70 -21.00 -14.75 -5.97
N LEU A 71 -19.81 -14.24 -5.64
CA LEU A 71 -18.54 -14.59 -6.31
C LEU A 71 -18.17 -16.07 -6.11
N LYS A 72 -18.35 -16.57 -4.88
CA LYS A 72 -18.10 -17.98 -4.55
C LYS A 72 -19.11 -18.91 -5.22
N SER A 73 -20.38 -18.54 -5.23
CA SER A 73 -21.42 -19.26 -5.97
C SER A 73 -21.22 -19.23 -7.49
N ALA A 74 -20.52 -18.24 -8.03
CA ALA A 74 -20.18 -18.13 -9.44
C ALA A 74 -18.96 -18.99 -9.86
N GLY A 75 -18.35 -19.73 -8.93
CA GLY A 75 -17.24 -20.67 -9.22
C GLY A 75 -15.87 -20.01 -9.36
N LEU A 76 -15.69 -18.79 -8.83
CA LEU A 76 -14.37 -18.17 -8.72
C LEU A 76 -13.57 -18.85 -7.60
N SER A 77 -12.27 -19.05 -7.85
CA SER A 77 -11.38 -19.64 -6.86
C SER A 77 -11.13 -18.67 -5.70
N ASP A 78 -10.88 -19.23 -4.50
CA ASP A 78 -10.65 -18.44 -3.30
C ASP A 78 -9.47 -17.46 -3.48
N GLN A 79 -8.47 -17.81 -4.31
CA GLN A 79 -7.35 -16.92 -4.68
C GLN A 79 -7.80 -15.69 -5.48
N ILE A 80 -8.76 -15.84 -6.41
CA ILE A 80 -9.29 -14.70 -7.18
C ILE A 80 -10.12 -13.79 -6.27
N ILE A 81 -10.92 -14.37 -5.38
CA ILE A 81 -11.73 -13.62 -4.41
C ILE A 81 -10.82 -12.83 -3.46
N GLU A 82 -9.75 -13.44 -2.96
CA GLU A 82 -8.74 -12.79 -2.14
C GLU A 82 -8.07 -11.61 -2.88
N ALA A 83 -7.73 -11.78 -4.16
CA ALA A 83 -7.19 -10.71 -4.97
C ALA A 83 -8.19 -9.57 -5.25
N MET A 84 -9.49 -9.86 -5.34
CA MET A 84 -10.54 -8.84 -5.45
C MET A 84 -10.72 -8.06 -4.15
N VAL A 85 -10.58 -8.72 -3.00
CA VAL A 85 -10.64 -8.10 -1.66
C VAL A 85 -9.40 -7.24 -1.37
N GLY A 86 -8.23 -7.71 -1.78
CA GLY A 86 -6.96 -6.99 -1.62
C GLY A 86 -6.73 -5.89 -2.66
N HIS A 87 -7.62 -5.72 -3.64
CA HIS A 87 -7.48 -4.65 -4.64
C HIS A 87 -7.74 -3.29 -3.97
N PRO A 88 -6.81 -2.32 -4.06
CA PRO A 88 -7.07 -0.95 -3.63
C PRO A 88 -8.09 -0.36 -4.59
N GLY A 89 -9.38 -0.52 -4.29
CA GLY A 89 -10.46 0.05 -5.06
C GLY A 89 -10.22 1.55 -5.18
N THR A 90 -10.27 2.07 -6.41
CA THR A 90 -10.33 3.53 -6.56
C THR A 90 -11.59 3.97 -5.82
N PRO A 91 -11.51 4.89 -4.83
CA PRO A 91 -12.70 5.31 -4.10
C PRO A 91 -13.71 5.79 -5.13
N ALA A 92 -14.81 5.06 -5.24
CA ALA A 92 -15.92 5.45 -6.08
C ALA A 92 -16.34 6.83 -5.61
N SER A 93 -16.11 7.85 -6.44
CA SER A 93 -16.73 9.16 -6.29
C SER A 93 -18.21 8.93 -6.11
N ALA A 94 -18.70 9.15 -4.89
CA ALA A 94 -20.11 9.35 -4.64
C ALA A 94 -20.48 10.64 -5.39
N SER A 95 -21.21 10.47 -6.49
CA SER A 95 -21.82 11.56 -7.24
C SER A 95 -22.69 12.38 -6.29
N ALA A 96 -22.48 13.69 -6.33
CA ALA A 96 -23.22 14.69 -5.60
C ALA A 96 -24.72 14.71 -5.98
N ALA A 97 -25.57 14.93 -4.98
CA ALA A 97 -26.80 15.73 -5.08
C ALA A 97 -27.16 16.29 -3.67
N PRO A 98 -27.79 17.49 -3.58
CA PRO A 98 -27.51 18.45 -2.52
C PRO A 98 -28.53 18.51 -1.37
N ALA A 99 -28.04 19.05 -0.24
CA ALA A 99 -28.72 19.81 0.83
C ALA A 99 -29.87 19.14 1.63
N VAL A 100 -29.71 19.03 2.96
CA VAL A 100 -30.19 20.05 3.92
C VAL A 100 -29.62 19.80 5.33
N THR A 101 -29.32 20.93 5.99
CA THR A 101 -28.87 21.11 7.37
C THR A 101 -29.79 20.43 8.41
N ALA A 102 -29.21 19.58 9.26
CA ALA A 102 -29.66 19.42 10.65
C ALA A 102 -28.48 18.99 11.51
N ALA A 103 -28.06 19.86 12.43
CA ALA A 103 -27.02 19.58 13.41
C ALA A 103 -27.46 18.45 14.35
N LEU A 104 -26.71 17.36 14.32
CA LEU A 104 -26.64 16.35 15.38
C LEU A 104 -25.22 16.40 15.96
N PRO A 105 -25.04 16.25 17.29
CA PRO A 105 -23.72 16.22 17.89
C PRO A 105 -22.89 15.12 17.21
N PRO A 106 -21.57 15.32 17.03
CA PRO A 106 -20.76 14.36 16.29
C PRO A 106 -20.99 12.97 16.87
N PRO A 107 -21.44 11.98 16.08
CA PRO A 107 -21.37 10.61 16.53
C PRO A 107 -19.90 10.41 16.86
N ALA A 108 -19.62 10.06 18.12
CA ALA A 108 -18.30 9.73 18.61
C ALA A 108 -17.57 9.04 17.47
N ALA A 109 -16.52 9.70 16.96
CA ALA A 109 -15.78 9.24 15.81
C ALA A 109 -15.53 7.76 16.05
N GLN A 110 -16.26 6.93 15.32
CA GLN A 110 -15.91 5.54 15.17
C GLN A 110 -14.51 5.64 14.61
N THR A 111 -13.53 5.37 15.47
CA THR A 111 -12.16 5.15 15.11
C THR A 111 -12.25 4.00 14.13
N THR A 112 -12.43 4.32 12.85
CA THR A 112 -11.85 3.56 11.76
C THR A 112 -10.44 3.34 12.27
N GLN A 113 -10.18 2.11 12.70
CA GLN A 113 -8.92 1.68 13.25
C GLN A 113 -7.93 1.97 12.12
N ARG A 114 -7.35 3.17 12.15
CA ARG A 114 -6.34 3.55 11.17
C ARG A 114 -5.15 2.73 11.59
N ASP A 115 -4.98 1.63 10.88
CA ASP A 115 -3.81 0.76 10.82
C ASP A 115 -2.55 1.60 10.61
N SER A 116 -2.12 2.27 11.68
CA SER A 116 -1.14 3.34 11.69
C SER A 116 -0.44 3.40 13.04
N ILE A 117 0.68 4.09 13.07
CA ILE A 117 1.53 4.24 14.25
C ILE A 117 1.67 5.72 14.55
N TYR A 118 1.45 6.10 15.81
CA TYR A 118 1.51 7.48 16.27
C TYR A 118 2.70 7.67 17.19
N HIS A 119 3.48 8.72 17.02
CA HIS A 119 4.50 9.15 17.97
C HIS A 119 3.90 10.17 18.94
N LEU A 120 4.09 9.96 20.24
CA LEU A 120 3.72 10.92 21.27
C LEU A 120 4.87 11.94 21.48
N ILE A 121 4.66 13.19 21.07
CA ILE A 121 5.60 14.30 21.30
C ILE A 121 4.87 15.44 22.01
N GLY A 122 5.35 15.84 23.20
CA GLY A 122 4.80 16.98 23.93
C GLY A 122 3.29 16.88 24.19
N GLY A 123 2.79 15.66 24.42
CA GLY A 123 1.36 15.37 24.61
C GLY A 123 0.52 15.30 23.34
N LYS A 124 1.12 15.46 22.15
CA LYS A 124 0.43 15.37 20.85
C LYS A 124 0.75 14.05 20.16
N TYR A 125 -0.25 13.48 19.48
CA TYR A 125 -0.10 12.29 18.66
C TYR A 125 0.22 12.72 17.22
N VAL A 126 1.39 12.35 16.73
CA VAL A 126 1.83 12.59 15.34
C VAL A 126 1.79 11.26 14.59
N GLU A 127 0.98 11.17 13.56
CA GLU A 127 0.86 9.96 12.74
C GLU A 127 2.10 9.77 11.85
N LEU A 128 2.71 8.59 11.91
CA LEU A 128 3.80 8.20 11.01
C LEU A 128 3.21 7.78 9.67
N ARG A 129 3.89 8.19 8.60
CA ARG A 129 3.54 7.74 7.25
C ARG A 129 4.17 6.39 6.97
N ALA A 130 3.43 5.53 6.27
CA ALA A 130 4.02 4.31 5.73
C ALA A 130 4.97 4.67 4.58
N ALA A 131 6.23 4.25 4.71
CA ALA A 131 7.21 4.30 3.64
C ALA A 131 6.90 3.26 2.56
N VAL A 132 7.23 3.62 1.32
CA VAL A 132 7.24 2.68 0.21
C VAL A 132 8.47 1.80 0.37
N SER A 133 8.24 0.51 0.58
CA SER A 133 9.27 -0.52 0.65
C SER A 133 9.17 -1.45 -0.56
N SER A 134 10.26 -2.11 -0.90
CA SER A 134 10.34 -3.13 -1.95
C SER A 134 11.13 -4.32 -1.41
N ILE A 135 10.87 -5.52 -1.93
CA ILE A 135 11.62 -6.72 -1.54
C ILE A 135 12.58 -7.06 -2.67
N GLU A 136 13.86 -7.09 -2.35
CA GLU A 136 14.91 -7.55 -3.25
C GLU A 136 15.40 -8.92 -2.81
N THR A 137 15.28 -9.91 -3.68
CA THR A 137 15.76 -11.26 -3.44
C THR A 137 16.96 -11.54 -4.34
N ASN A 138 18.14 -11.60 -3.72
CA ASN A 138 19.37 -12.00 -4.37
C ASN A 138 19.53 -13.51 -4.26
N VAL A 139 19.69 -14.18 -5.41
CA VAL A 139 19.95 -15.62 -5.49
C VAL A 139 21.35 -15.83 -6.06
N ALA A 140 22.21 -16.43 -5.25
CA ALA A 140 23.56 -16.84 -5.61
C ALA A 140 23.64 -18.37 -5.66
N PHE A 141 24.77 -18.90 -6.11
CA PHE A 141 25.00 -20.35 -6.15
C PHE A 141 24.84 -20.93 -4.73
N PHE A 142 23.83 -21.77 -4.53
CA PHE A 142 23.42 -22.37 -3.26
C PHE A 142 22.93 -21.43 -2.15
N ALA A 143 22.73 -20.12 -2.40
CA ALA A 143 22.29 -19.18 -1.36
C ALA A 143 21.21 -18.22 -1.87
N SER A 144 20.29 -17.83 -0.99
CA SER A 144 19.38 -16.70 -1.21
C SER A 144 19.42 -15.73 -0.03
N SER A 145 19.30 -14.44 -0.33
CA SER A 145 19.14 -13.36 0.64
C SER A 145 17.97 -12.50 0.20
N SER A 146 17.05 -12.19 1.10
CA SER A 146 15.96 -11.25 0.83
C SER A 146 16.06 -10.06 1.74
N GLU A 147 16.00 -8.88 1.15
CA GLU A 147 16.13 -7.60 1.83
C GLU A 147 14.91 -6.74 1.53
N LEU A 148 14.43 -6.05 2.56
CA LEU A 148 13.44 -5.02 2.46
C LEU A 148 14.17 -3.71 2.21
N VAL A 149 13.95 -3.11 1.06
CA VAL A 149 14.59 -1.88 0.61
C VAL A 149 13.60 -0.73 0.71
N LEU A 150 13.99 0.32 1.42
CA LEU A 150 13.27 1.59 1.52
C LEU A 150 14.03 2.65 0.73
N LYS A 151 13.30 3.38 -0.11
CA LYS A 151 13.90 4.48 -0.86
C LYS A 151 14.31 5.64 0.04
N GLY A 152 15.51 6.17 -0.22
CA GLY A 152 16.04 7.36 0.43
C GLY A 152 16.93 7.05 1.65
N LYS A 153 18.06 7.76 1.74
CA LYS A 153 19.08 7.62 2.80
C LYS A 153 18.56 7.83 4.21
N LYS A 154 17.49 8.61 4.33
CA LYS A 154 17.03 9.23 5.58
C LYS A 154 15.52 9.17 5.65
N ALA A 155 14.99 8.82 6.82
CA ALA A 155 13.57 8.91 7.08
C ALA A 155 13.11 10.36 6.96
N GLN A 156 11.91 10.53 6.40
CA GLN A 156 11.27 11.85 6.32
C GLN A 156 10.88 12.34 7.71
N TYR A 157 10.50 11.42 8.60
CA TYR A 157 10.16 11.73 9.98
C TYR A 157 11.37 11.58 10.89
N ARG A 158 11.63 12.58 11.73
CA ARG A 158 12.80 12.65 12.61
C ARG A 158 12.40 12.87 14.05
N VAL A 159 13.15 12.24 14.94
CA VAL A 159 12.94 12.29 16.37
C VAL A 159 14.25 12.63 17.06
N SER A 160 14.22 13.61 17.96
CA SER A 160 15.37 14.00 18.77
C SER A 160 15.42 13.28 20.12
N ASP A 161 14.33 12.62 20.51
CA ASP A 161 14.29 11.80 21.72
C ASP A 161 14.94 10.44 21.46
N LYS A 162 15.77 9.99 22.41
CA LYS A 162 16.42 8.67 22.34
C LYS A 162 15.51 7.55 22.83
N GLN A 163 14.44 7.86 23.54
CA GLN A 163 13.42 6.89 23.98
C GLN A 163 12.02 7.36 23.54
N PRO A 164 11.77 7.44 22.22
CA PRO A 164 10.48 7.84 21.71
C PRO A 164 9.37 6.87 22.13
N VAL A 165 8.20 7.43 22.44
CA VAL A 165 7.01 6.65 22.82
C VAL A 165 6.05 6.60 21.64
N PHE A 166 5.82 5.41 21.11
CA PHE A 166 4.88 5.20 20.01
C PHE A 166 3.59 4.53 20.48
N TYR A 167 2.51 4.74 19.75
CA TYR A 167 1.22 4.08 19.91
C TYR A 167 0.90 3.39 18.59
N SER A 168 0.92 2.07 18.60
CA SER A 168 0.70 1.23 17.42
C SER A 168 -0.66 0.56 17.48
N ALA A 169 -1.31 0.39 16.33
CA ALA A 169 -2.48 -0.48 16.21
C ALA A 169 -2.12 -1.96 16.39
N TRP A 170 -0.85 -2.32 16.21
CA TRP A 170 -0.35 -3.69 16.29
C TRP A 170 0.60 -3.90 17.48
N PRO A 171 0.60 -5.10 18.08
CA PRO A 171 1.57 -5.50 19.08
C PRO A 171 3.00 -5.63 18.50
N PRO A 172 4.05 -5.64 19.34
CA PRO A 172 5.46 -5.72 18.88
C PRO A 172 5.82 -6.95 18.05
N ASN A 173 5.10 -8.05 18.18
CA ASN A 173 5.31 -9.26 17.38
C ASN A 173 4.78 -9.10 15.94
N GLU A 174 3.74 -8.31 15.74
CA GLU A 174 3.14 -8.03 14.42
C GLU A 174 3.78 -6.81 13.75
N ALA A 175 4.21 -5.83 14.54
CA ALA A 175 4.96 -4.65 14.10
C ALA A 175 6.24 -4.45 14.93
N PRO A 176 7.26 -5.32 14.80
CA PRO A 176 8.53 -5.15 15.49
C PRO A 176 9.21 -3.83 15.11
N LEU A 177 9.75 -3.16 16.12
CA LEU A 177 10.68 -2.05 15.93
C LEU A 177 12.03 -2.63 15.50
N VAL A 178 12.59 -2.11 14.41
CA VAL A 178 13.88 -2.55 13.89
C VAL A 178 14.80 -1.38 13.61
N ARG A 179 16.10 -1.66 13.59
CA ARG A 179 17.10 -0.75 13.03
C ARG A 179 17.29 -1.05 11.55
N LEU A 180 17.19 -0.02 10.73
CA LEU A 180 17.46 -0.09 9.29
C LEU A 180 18.95 0.12 9.05
N LYS A 181 19.53 -0.63 8.12
CA LYS A 181 20.92 -0.47 7.66
C LYS A 181 20.93 0.39 6.41
N GLN A 182 22.08 0.99 6.12
CA GLN A 182 22.27 1.70 4.86
C GLN A 182 22.46 0.65 3.75
N GLY A 183 21.70 0.77 2.67
CA GLY A 183 21.83 -0.09 1.50
C GLY A 183 23.12 0.16 0.73
N ASP A 184 23.51 -0.84 -0.06
CA ASP A 184 24.77 -0.85 -0.82
C ASP A 184 24.84 0.28 -1.86
N ASP A 185 23.69 0.68 -2.43
CA ASP A 185 23.60 1.75 -3.44
C ASP A 185 23.67 3.19 -2.85
N HIS A 186 24.11 3.34 -1.60
CA HIS A 186 24.28 4.61 -0.87
C HIS A 186 23.04 5.51 -0.74
N ASP A 187 21.97 5.30 -1.51
CA ASP A 187 20.76 6.12 -1.56
C ASP A 187 19.54 5.46 -0.88
N ASP A 188 19.67 4.21 -0.42
CA ASP A 188 18.56 3.44 0.15
C ASP A 188 18.87 2.92 1.56
N ARG A 189 17.82 2.47 2.25
CA ARG A 189 17.91 1.82 3.57
C ARG A 189 17.39 0.39 3.43
N ASN A 190 18.15 -0.59 3.90
CA ASN A 190 17.81 -2.00 3.80
C ASN A 190 17.61 -2.66 5.17
N LEU A 191 16.80 -3.71 5.18
CA LEU A 191 16.64 -4.63 6.30
C LEU A 191 16.63 -6.04 5.77
N LYS A 192 17.49 -6.90 6.30
CA LYS A 192 17.50 -8.31 5.92
C LYS A 192 16.29 -9.03 6.52
N ILE A 193 15.36 -9.43 5.67
CA ILE A 193 14.09 -10.09 6.03
C ILE A 193 14.07 -11.57 5.64
N GLY A 194 15.12 -12.08 5.01
CA GLY A 194 15.19 -13.49 4.68
C GLY A 194 16.57 -13.96 4.27
N SER A 195 16.81 -15.25 4.48
CA SER A 195 17.98 -15.94 3.98
C SER A 195 17.69 -17.43 3.83
N GLY A 196 18.25 -18.05 2.80
CA GLY A 196 18.12 -19.46 2.56
C GLY A 196 19.36 -20.06 1.93
N GLY A 197 19.48 -21.38 2.01
CA GLY A 197 20.51 -22.15 1.34
C GLY A 197 19.88 -23.30 0.56
N PHE A 198 20.33 -23.54 -0.66
CA PHE A 198 19.86 -24.63 -1.51
C PHE A 198 20.96 -25.67 -1.67
N HIS A 199 20.59 -26.95 -1.73
CA HIS A 199 21.46 -28.09 -1.98
C HIS A 199 20.74 -29.08 -2.92
N PRO A 200 21.43 -30.02 -3.58
CA PRO A 200 20.86 -30.88 -4.63
C PRO A 200 19.60 -31.67 -4.24
N PHE A 201 19.34 -31.87 -2.95
CA PHE A 201 18.20 -32.64 -2.44
C PHE A 201 17.39 -31.90 -1.37
N GLY A 202 17.54 -30.58 -1.25
CA GLY A 202 16.77 -29.80 -0.27
C GLY A 202 17.33 -28.41 -0.04
N GLY A 203 16.61 -27.61 0.73
CA GLY A 203 17.04 -26.27 1.08
C GLY A 203 16.46 -25.81 2.40
N THR A 204 17.07 -24.78 2.97
CA THR A 204 16.52 -24.04 4.10
C THR A 204 16.10 -22.67 3.60
N GLN A 205 14.95 -22.21 4.06
CA GLN A 205 14.55 -20.82 3.89
C GLN A 205 14.08 -20.30 5.23
N LYS A 206 14.58 -19.13 5.61
CA LYS A 206 14.12 -18.37 6.77
C LYS A 206 13.60 -17.05 6.23
N MET A 207 12.35 -16.74 6.57
CA MET A 207 11.71 -15.46 6.29
C MET A 207 11.28 -14.82 7.61
N GLY A 208 11.35 -13.50 7.67
CA GLY A 208 11.01 -12.71 8.85
C GLY A 208 12.12 -11.75 9.25
N VAL A 209 11.77 -10.83 10.14
CA VAL A 209 12.71 -9.89 10.75
C VAL A 209 13.69 -10.65 11.64
N ARG A 210 14.98 -10.37 11.49
CA ARG A 210 16.03 -10.95 12.34
C ARG A 210 15.99 -10.33 13.73
N SER A 211 16.04 -11.17 14.77
CA SER A 211 16.09 -10.72 16.16
C SER A 211 17.27 -9.79 16.47
N GLN A 212 18.36 -9.87 15.70
CA GLN A 212 19.53 -8.98 15.83
C GLN A 212 19.26 -7.55 15.39
N ASP A 213 18.36 -7.37 14.44
CA ASP A 213 17.98 -6.06 13.91
C ASP A 213 16.73 -5.52 14.65
N THR A 214 16.02 -6.37 15.39
CA THR A 214 14.89 -6.01 16.27
C THR A 214 15.38 -5.29 17.52
N ILE A 215 14.68 -4.21 17.88
CA ILE A 215 14.88 -3.48 19.13
C ILE A 215 13.84 -3.94 20.14
N ASP A 216 14.29 -4.25 21.35
CA ASP A 216 13.39 -4.60 22.44
C ASP A 216 12.60 -3.37 22.89
N VAL A 217 11.27 -3.53 22.90
CA VAL A 217 10.32 -2.52 23.36
C VAL A 217 9.50 -3.08 24.51
N ASP A 218 9.20 -2.23 25.49
CA ASP A 218 8.09 -2.44 26.40
C ASP A 218 6.79 -2.11 25.67
N SER A 219 5.77 -2.94 25.91
CA SER A 219 4.47 -2.83 25.28
C SER A 219 3.36 -2.90 26.31
N GLU A 220 2.51 -1.88 26.33
CA GLU A 220 1.32 -1.83 27.17
C GLU A 220 0.11 -1.50 26.32
N LYS A 221 -0.97 -2.28 26.45
CA LYS A 221 -2.22 -2.01 25.70
C LYS A 221 -3.04 -0.98 26.46
N ASP A 222 -3.38 0.12 25.80
CA ASP A 222 -4.19 1.19 26.38
C ASP A 222 -5.71 0.90 26.28
N ALA A 223 -6.51 1.74 26.93
CA ALA A 223 -7.97 1.64 26.94
C ALA A 223 -8.61 1.85 25.54
N ARG A 224 -7.87 2.39 24.57
CA ARG A 224 -8.31 2.58 23.18
C ARG A 224 -7.95 1.38 22.31
N GLY A 225 -7.25 0.39 22.86
CA GLY A 225 -6.78 -0.79 22.16
C GLY A 225 -5.47 -0.59 21.40
N LEU A 226 -4.79 0.57 21.57
CA LEU A 226 -3.47 0.82 21.00
C LEU A 226 -2.37 0.29 21.91
N PHE A 227 -1.29 -0.20 21.32
CA PHE A 227 -0.11 -0.65 22.04
C PHE A 227 0.86 0.51 22.19
N LYS A 228 1.08 0.97 23.42
CA LYS A 228 2.13 1.91 23.78
C LYS A 228 3.46 1.18 23.74
N LEU A 229 4.32 1.54 22.79
CA LEU A 229 5.62 0.96 22.53
C LEU A 229 6.71 1.93 22.99
N THR A 230 7.57 1.48 23.90
CA THR A 230 8.71 2.27 24.39
C THR A 230 9.98 1.45 24.30
N PRO A 231 11.05 1.91 23.62
CA PRO A 231 12.33 1.22 23.60
C PRO A 231 12.87 1.00 25.01
N LYS A 232 13.26 -0.24 25.34
CA LYS A 232 13.84 -0.57 26.66
C LYS A 232 15.18 0.12 26.90
N GLN A 233 15.89 0.41 25.81
CA GLN A 233 17.21 1.05 25.82
C GLN A 233 17.14 2.32 24.98
N PRO A 234 17.91 3.37 25.34
CA PRO A 234 18.06 4.55 24.49
C PRO A 234 18.54 4.17 23.09
N LEU A 235 17.80 4.59 22.08
CA LEU A 235 18.16 4.45 20.67
C LEU A 235 19.40 5.30 20.39
N SER A 236 20.38 4.71 19.70
CA SER A 236 21.50 5.43 19.12
C SER A 236 21.02 6.25 17.91
N SER A 237 21.79 7.26 17.50
CA SER A 237 21.49 7.94 16.23
C SER A 237 21.54 6.95 15.06
N GLY A 238 20.55 7.04 14.17
CA GLY A 238 20.37 6.11 13.08
C GLY A 238 18.94 6.06 12.55
N GLU A 239 18.69 5.10 11.68
CA GLU A 239 17.42 4.89 11.01
C GLU A 239 16.69 3.69 11.60
N TYR A 240 15.41 3.88 11.90
CA TYR A 240 14.57 2.88 12.55
C TYR A 240 13.24 2.77 11.81
N GLY A 241 12.54 1.67 12.02
CA GLY A 241 11.19 1.55 11.51
C GLY A 241 10.41 0.43 12.16
N PHE A 242 9.08 0.54 12.11
CA PHE A 242 8.18 -0.54 12.46
C PHE A 242 7.81 -1.31 11.21
N ILE A 243 8.05 -2.62 11.21
CA ILE A 243 7.78 -3.48 10.06
C ILE A 243 6.53 -4.30 10.33
N VAL A 244 5.41 -3.98 9.66
CA VAL A 244 4.18 -4.76 9.81
C VAL A 244 4.31 -6.07 9.04
N THR A 245 4.43 -7.17 9.78
CA THR A 245 4.82 -8.48 9.22
C THR A 245 3.66 -9.27 8.62
N MET A 246 2.42 -8.93 8.94
CA MET A 246 1.23 -9.65 8.46
C MET A 246 1.09 -9.65 6.92
N GLY A 247 1.81 -8.77 6.20
CA GLY A 247 1.80 -8.73 4.72
C GLY A 247 2.83 -9.63 4.02
N PHE A 248 3.85 -10.15 4.71
CA PHE A 248 4.95 -10.87 4.04
C PHE A 248 4.55 -12.23 3.48
N ALA A 249 3.51 -12.88 4.01
CA ALA A 249 3.09 -14.22 3.59
C ALA A 249 2.56 -14.28 2.14
N ALA A 250 2.16 -13.14 1.57
CA ALA A 250 1.59 -13.06 0.21
C ALA A 250 2.55 -12.45 -0.83
N GLY A 251 3.83 -12.27 -0.50
CA GLY A 251 4.81 -11.60 -1.38
C GLY A 251 4.64 -10.08 -1.46
N ALA A 252 3.81 -9.48 -0.60
CA ALA A 252 3.73 -8.05 -0.45
C ALA A 252 4.90 -7.54 0.41
N SER A 253 5.48 -6.41 0.01
CA SER A 253 6.36 -5.63 0.88
C SER A 253 5.51 -5.14 2.06
N GLY A 254 5.72 -5.70 3.26
CA GLY A 254 5.00 -5.28 4.47
C GLY A 254 5.06 -3.76 4.65
N LYS A 255 4.03 -3.18 5.28
CA LYS A 255 4.01 -1.73 5.57
C LYS A 255 5.18 -1.41 6.51
N VAL A 256 5.96 -0.40 6.16
CA VAL A 256 7.05 0.09 7.02
C VAL A 256 6.73 1.50 7.47
N PHE A 257 6.79 1.76 8.76
CA PHE A 257 6.69 3.12 9.31
C PHE A 257 8.06 3.52 9.81
N ASP A 258 8.79 4.33 9.04
CA ASP A 258 10.17 4.68 9.30
C ASP A 258 10.32 6.01 10.05
N PHE A 259 11.39 6.12 10.82
CA PHE A 259 11.80 7.35 11.48
C PHE A 259 13.31 7.36 11.71
N GLY A 260 13.90 8.54 11.74
CA GLY A 260 15.29 8.75 12.08
C GLY A 260 15.42 9.26 13.51
N VAL A 261 16.47 8.83 14.21
CA VAL A 261 16.88 9.37 15.50
C VAL A 261 18.17 10.16 15.30
N ASP A 262 18.16 11.43 15.68
CA ASP A 262 19.32 12.35 15.61
C ASP A 262 19.80 12.75 17.01
#